data_AF-A0A9D1DBX3-F1
#
_entry.id   AF-A0A9D1DBX3-F1
#
_cell.length_a   1.000
_cell.length_b   1.000
_cell.length_c   1.000
_cell.angle_alpha   90.00
_cell.angle_beta   90.00
_cell.angle_gamma   90.00
#
_symmetry.space_group_name_H-M   'P 1'
#
loop_
_entity.id
_entity.type
_entity.pdbx_description
1 polymer ?
#
loop_
_entity_poly.entity_id
_entity_poly.type
_entity_poly.pdbx_seq_one_letter_code
_entity_poly.pdbx_strand_id
1 'polypeptide(L)'
;MLEFKKLTIDDIIDNIDYFCSCGFHMSDYSAAFKFMWQEYFTEYYAKVENCLVFKEYFQGRVYFHYPISGCSEENEDKALDAIEEYCRENNVRLHYTSVPRQRMYKMIERYGSDMRINNKRRWRDYLYNAQDFVTYAGKKFSGQRNHVNKFKKLYPDYQFCTLSAADSEEIKEFLKEFARRQIAKGTTIAREELQSVYKLTDVLDSLKLKAGGIRLGGKLISYSVGEVCGDQLIVHVEKALTQYEGIYATMAHEFARHYVMDGIKYINREDDSGDAGLRKSKLQYNPTELVDKFNVYPHRAIDSVMHNPELKSERLVIREITDINANDLFRLEFDEERNKYWGYNWREHCSGEVTPEYFLRGIREDFKNKEEMPLGIFFDGIFVGEVVLHNFGYRNDCEIGVRLLPEFEGKGIAKEALLAMTHYAFFTLDVDTVLAKCYKENVRSRRSLLSAGMKECGEDAKFYFFRKTAAM
;
A
#
# COMPACT_ATOMS: atom_id res chain seq x y z
N MET A 1 3.43 13.92 -12.54
CA MET A 1 4.04 13.38 -11.31
C MET A 1 2.97 13.27 -10.25
N LEU A 2 2.91 12.14 -9.56
CA LEU A 2 1.88 11.86 -8.56
C LEU A 2 2.20 12.61 -7.25
N GLU A 3 1.32 13.51 -6.82
CA GLU A 3 1.50 14.28 -5.59
C GLU A 3 0.48 13.87 -4.52
N PHE A 4 0.99 13.40 -3.39
CA PHE A 4 0.19 12.97 -2.25
C PHE A 4 0.02 14.11 -1.26
N LYS A 5 -1.23 14.44 -0.92
CA LYS A 5 -1.56 15.35 0.18
C LYS A 5 -2.14 14.60 1.36
N LYS A 6 -1.89 15.11 2.58
CA LYS A 6 -2.39 14.50 3.81
C LYS A 6 -3.92 14.46 3.76
N LEU A 7 -4.52 13.32 4.10
CA LEU A 7 -5.97 13.16 4.07
C LEU A 7 -6.60 13.93 5.24
N THR A 8 -7.54 14.83 4.94
CA THR A 8 -8.35 15.54 5.94
C THR A 8 -9.80 15.06 5.91
N ILE A 9 -10.62 15.49 6.87
CA ILE A 9 -12.06 15.17 6.83
C ILE A 9 -12.76 15.83 5.64
N ASP A 10 -12.42 17.09 5.33
CA ASP A 10 -13.01 17.81 4.20
C ASP A 10 -12.72 17.07 2.89
N ASP A 11 -11.49 16.53 2.76
CA ASP A 11 -11.14 15.68 1.62
C ASP A 11 -11.98 14.39 1.55
N ILE A 12 -12.29 13.77 2.68
CA ILE A 12 -13.16 12.58 2.71
C ILE A 12 -14.57 12.96 2.26
N ILE A 13 -15.11 14.08 2.75
CA ILE A 13 -16.45 14.59 2.40
C ILE A 13 -16.53 14.94 0.92
N ASP A 14 -15.53 15.67 0.40
CA ASP A 14 -15.45 16.07 -1.02
C ASP A 14 -15.37 14.88 -1.98
N ASN A 15 -14.95 13.72 -1.47
CA ASN A 15 -14.79 12.49 -2.23
C ASN A 15 -15.74 11.38 -1.80
N ILE A 16 -16.81 11.71 -1.05
CA ILE A 16 -17.70 10.74 -0.40
C ILE A 16 -18.27 9.70 -1.38
N ASP A 17 -18.55 10.11 -2.62
CA ASP A 17 -19.16 9.24 -3.63
C ASP A 17 -18.22 8.10 -4.07
N TYR A 18 -16.89 8.27 -4.00
CA TYR A 18 -15.94 7.17 -4.25
C TYR A 18 -16.04 6.09 -3.18
N PHE A 19 -16.17 6.48 -1.91
CA PHE A 19 -16.32 5.54 -0.79
C PHE A 19 -17.69 4.86 -0.83
N CYS A 20 -18.77 5.63 -1.09
CA CYS A 20 -20.12 5.09 -1.18
C CYS A 20 -20.33 4.12 -2.35
N SER A 21 -19.60 4.30 -3.46
CA SER A 21 -19.69 3.41 -4.63
C SER A 21 -18.71 2.23 -4.59
N CYS A 22 -17.82 2.18 -3.59
CA CYS A 22 -16.79 1.15 -3.51
C CYS A 22 -17.39 -0.25 -3.26
N GLY A 23 -17.20 -1.15 -4.24
CA GLY A 23 -17.71 -2.52 -4.23
C GLY A 23 -16.70 -3.58 -3.80
N PHE A 24 -15.68 -3.23 -3.00
CA PHE A 24 -14.64 -4.18 -2.58
C PHE A 24 -14.99 -5.03 -1.35
N HIS A 25 -16.14 -4.76 -0.71
CA HIS A 25 -16.59 -5.45 0.52
C HIS A 25 -15.65 -5.34 1.72
N MET A 26 -14.74 -4.37 1.72
CA MET A 26 -13.78 -4.12 2.80
C MET A 26 -14.11 -2.83 3.55
N SER A 27 -13.99 -2.85 4.87
CA SER A 27 -14.17 -1.67 5.72
C SER A 27 -13.09 -0.62 5.49
N ASP A 28 -11.87 -1.02 5.12
CA ASP A 28 -10.71 -0.15 4.91
C ASP A 28 -10.95 0.96 3.88
N TYR A 29 -11.92 0.74 2.98
CA TYR A 29 -12.30 1.63 1.89
C TYR A 29 -13.54 2.47 2.20
N SER A 30 -13.98 2.50 3.46
CA SER A 30 -15.13 3.28 3.89
C SER A 30 -14.72 4.64 4.42
N ALA A 31 -15.59 5.65 4.32
CA ALA A 31 -15.25 7.01 4.72
C ALA A 31 -15.07 7.13 6.23
N ALA A 32 -15.91 6.45 7.02
CA ALA A 32 -15.80 6.42 8.47
C ALA A 32 -14.54 5.70 8.93
N PHE A 33 -14.13 4.61 8.27
CA PHE A 33 -12.86 3.95 8.58
C PHE A 33 -11.68 4.92 8.37
N LYS A 34 -11.63 5.55 7.19
CA LYS A 34 -10.60 6.56 6.87
C LYS A 34 -10.55 7.71 7.86
N PHE A 35 -11.69 8.12 8.43
CA PHE A 35 -11.75 9.16 9.44
C PHE A 35 -11.34 8.67 10.84
N MET A 36 -11.83 7.50 11.26
CA MET A 36 -11.60 6.96 12.61
C MET A 36 -10.13 6.61 12.87
N TRP A 37 -9.41 6.15 11.85
CA TRP A 37 -8.07 5.58 12.00
C TRP A 37 -6.92 6.54 11.65
N GLN A 38 -7.20 7.82 11.39
CA GLN A 38 -6.17 8.83 11.04
C GLN A 38 -5.06 9.03 12.08
N GLU A 39 -5.33 8.74 13.36
CA GLU A 39 -4.31 8.83 14.41
C GLU A 39 -3.37 7.61 14.43
N TYR A 40 -3.80 6.48 13.85
CA TYR A 40 -3.01 5.25 13.76
C TYR A 40 -2.22 5.15 12.45
N PHE A 41 -2.84 5.60 11.35
CA PHE A 41 -2.26 5.61 10.02
C PHE A 41 -2.09 7.06 9.59
N THR A 42 -0.84 7.48 9.33
CA THR A 42 -0.64 8.75 8.64
C THR A 42 -0.98 8.53 7.17
N GLU A 43 -2.23 8.83 6.82
CA GLU A 43 -2.75 8.64 5.47
C GLU A 43 -2.63 9.90 4.62
N TYR A 44 -2.27 9.68 3.37
CA TYR A 44 -2.23 10.63 2.29
C TYR A 44 -3.04 10.09 1.12
N TYR A 45 -3.54 10.97 0.27
CA TYR A 45 -4.23 10.56 -0.94
C TYR A 45 -3.87 11.44 -2.14
N ALA A 46 -4.17 10.92 -3.32
CA ALA A 46 -4.07 11.60 -4.60
C ALA A 46 -5.20 11.15 -5.53
N LYS A 47 -5.49 11.97 -6.55
CA LYS A 47 -6.39 11.62 -7.66
C LYS A 47 -5.58 11.30 -8.90
N VAL A 48 -5.85 10.15 -9.52
CA VAL A 48 -5.24 9.74 -10.79
C VAL A 48 -6.32 9.15 -11.68
N GLU A 49 -6.57 9.72 -12.85
CA GLU A 49 -7.46 9.12 -13.86
C GLU A 49 -8.81 8.65 -13.28
N ASN A 50 -9.52 9.53 -12.56
CA ASN A 50 -10.77 9.19 -11.84
C ASN A 50 -10.65 8.04 -10.83
N CYS A 51 -9.47 7.84 -10.26
CA CYS A 51 -9.25 6.99 -9.09
C CYS A 51 -8.85 7.81 -7.87
N LEU A 52 -9.21 7.32 -6.69
CA LEU A 52 -8.54 7.68 -5.45
C LEU A 52 -7.44 6.67 -5.15
N VAL A 53 -6.23 7.18 -4.91
CA VAL A 53 -5.08 6.41 -4.47
C VAL A 53 -4.71 6.86 -3.07
N PHE A 54 -4.57 5.90 -2.15
CA PHE A 54 -4.14 6.17 -0.78
C PHE A 54 -2.73 5.64 -0.55
N LYS A 55 -1.96 6.40 0.21
CA LYS A 55 -0.63 6.06 0.70
C LYS A 55 -0.62 6.25 2.20
N GLU A 56 -0.22 5.23 2.94
CA GLU A 56 -0.10 5.29 4.39
C GLU A 56 1.34 5.01 4.84
N TYR A 57 1.70 5.60 5.98
CA TYR A 57 2.94 5.26 6.68
C TYR A 57 2.61 4.44 7.93
N PHE A 58 3.17 3.23 8.01
CA PHE A 58 2.98 2.31 9.13
C PHE A 58 4.25 1.54 9.44
N GLN A 59 4.66 1.54 10.72
CA GLN A 59 5.86 0.84 11.22
C GLN A 59 7.13 1.05 10.39
N GLY A 60 7.41 2.31 10.01
CA GLY A 60 8.64 2.62 9.27
C GLY A 60 8.53 2.42 7.75
N ARG A 61 7.38 1.99 7.24
CA ARG A 61 7.20 1.61 5.83
C ARG A 61 6.02 2.35 5.21
N VAL A 62 6.11 2.53 3.89
CA VAL A 62 5.03 3.04 3.06
C VAL A 62 4.21 1.87 2.54
N TYR A 63 2.88 2.01 2.55
CA TYR A 63 1.94 1.11 1.91
C TYR A 63 0.98 1.89 1.03
N PHE A 64 0.59 1.31 -0.09
CA PHE A 64 -0.42 1.85 -0.99
C PHE A 64 -1.68 0.97 -0.93
N HIS A 65 -2.85 1.59 -0.83
CA HIS A 65 -4.10 0.85 -1.00
C HIS A 65 -4.32 0.59 -2.49
N TYR A 66 -5.03 -0.48 -2.84
CA TYR A 66 -5.48 -0.67 -4.22
C TYR A 66 -6.41 0.49 -4.63
N PRO A 67 -6.30 1.05 -5.85
CA PRO A 67 -7.06 2.25 -6.24
C PRO A 67 -8.59 2.06 -6.19
N ILE A 68 -9.32 3.10 -5.75
CA ILE A 68 -10.79 3.16 -5.86
C ILE A 68 -11.16 3.83 -7.18
N SER A 69 -11.73 3.09 -8.13
CA SER A 69 -11.88 3.51 -9.54
C SER A 69 -13.33 3.69 -10.02
N GLY A 70 -14.33 3.56 -9.13
CA GLY A 70 -15.74 3.49 -9.55
C GLY A 70 -16.02 2.36 -10.56
N CYS A 71 -15.23 1.27 -10.50
CA CYS A 71 -15.30 0.08 -11.36
C CYS A 71 -14.70 0.23 -12.79
N SER A 72 -13.87 1.24 -13.06
CA SER A 72 -13.10 1.29 -14.31
C SER A 72 -11.74 0.61 -14.16
N GLU A 73 -11.59 -0.57 -14.75
CA GLU A 73 -10.34 -1.33 -14.70
C GLU A 73 -9.18 -0.64 -15.46
N GLU A 74 -9.46 0.10 -16.53
CA GLU A 74 -8.44 0.89 -17.24
C GLU A 74 -7.86 2.00 -16.35
N ASN A 75 -8.73 2.67 -15.59
CA ASN A 75 -8.30 3.73 -14.67
C ASN A 75 -7.45 3.16 -13.52
N GLU A 76 -7.80 1.96 -13.02
CA GLU A 76 -6.98 1.26 -12.03
C GLU A 76 -5.56 1.01 -12.56
N ASP A 77 -5.42 0.58 -13.81
CA ASP A 77 -4.11 0.27 -14.39
C ASP A 77 -3.24 1.52 -14.51
N LYS A 78 -3.82 2.66 -14.94
CA LYS A 78 -3.11 3.96 -14.96
C LYS A 78 -2.73 4.43 -13.56
N ALA A 79 -3.58 4.19 -12.57
CA ALA A 79 -3.28 4.52 -11.18
C ALA A 79 -2.13 3.64 -10.63
N LEU A 80 -2.08 2.36 -10.99
CA LEU A 80 -0.97 1.46 -10.64
C LEU A 80 0.34 1.91 -11.31
N ASP A 81 0.31 2.28 -12.59
CA ASP A 81 1.48 2.85 -13.29
C ASP A 81 2.01 4.11 -12.58
N ALA A 82 1.11 5.03 -12.18
CA ALA A 82 1.50 6.24 -11.46
C ALA A 82 2.08 5.97 -10.07
N ILE A 83 1.61 4.92 -9.39
CA ILE A 83 2.18 4.48 -8.10
C ILE A 83 3.60 3.92 -8.30
N GLU A 84 3.81 3.11 -9.34
CA GLU A 84 5.13 2.56 -9.68
C GLU A 84 6.14 3.67 -10.01
N GLU A 85 5.73 4.63 -10.85
CA GLU A 85 6.54 5.81 -11.19
C GLU A 85 6.87 6.63 -9.93
N TYR A 86 5.87 6.90 -9.08
CA TYR A 86 6.09 7.58 -7.81
C TYR A 86 7.12 6.86 -6.92
N CYS A 87 6.99 5.54 -6.79
CA CYS A 87 7.90 4.72 -5.99
C CYS A 87 9.33 4.82 -6.53
N ARG A 88 9.47 4.78 -7.85
CA ARG A 88 10.74 4.87 -8.55
C ARG A 88 11.40 6.23 -8.34
N GLU A 89 10.68 7.32 -8.58
CA GLU A 89 11.19 8.69 -8.47
C GLU A 89 11.57 9.09 -7.04
N ASN A 90 10.89 8.53 -6.05
CA ASN A 90 11.08 8.86 -4.64
C ASN A 90 11.93 7.82 -3.89
N ASN A 91 12.45 6.81 -4.59
CA ASN A 91 13.19 5.67 -4.01
C ASN A 91 12.42 5.01 -2.85
N VAL A 92 11.10 4.86 -3.03
CA VAL A 92 10.19 4.24 -2.06
C VAL A 92 9.89 2.81 -2.50
N ARG A 93 9.96 1.87 -1.55
CA ARG A 93 9.60 0.48 -1.83
C ARG A 93 8.09 0.34 -2.03
N LEU A 94 7.69 -0.27 -3.15
CA LEU A 94 6.30 -0.55 -3.46
C LEU A 94 5.79 -1.71 -2.61
N HIS A 95 4.81 -1.43 -1.76
CA HIS A 95 4.02 -2.44 -1.06
C HIS A 95 2.55 -2.04 -1.14
N TYR A 96 1.70 -3.00 -1.49
CA TYR A 96 0.27 -2.82 -1.41
C TYR A 96 -0.28 -3.39 -0.10
N THR A 97 -1.30 -2.72 0.42
CA THR A 97 -2.16 -3.20 1.50
C THR A 97 -3.61 -3.21 1.03
N SER A 98 -4.45 -4.01 1.70
CA SER A 98 -5.89 -4.07 1.47
C SER A 98 -6.28 -4.34 0.00
N VAL A 99 -5.47 -5.12 -0.72
CA VAL A 99 -5.78 -5.51 -2.11
C VAL A 99 -6.97 -6.48 -2.10
N PRO A 100 -8.06 -6.20 -2.85
CA PRO A 100 -9.20 -7.09 -2.94
C PRO A 100 -8.90 -8.42 -3.63
N ARG A 101 -9.52 -9.51 -3.17
CA ARG A 101 -9.44 -10.84 -3.81
C ARG A 101 -9.72 -10.75 -5.31
N GLN A 102 -10.76 -10.00 -5.70
CA GLN A 102 -11.17 -9.81 -7.09
C GLN A 102 -10.19 -8.97 -7.93
N ARG A 103 -9.12 -8.42 -7.33
CA ARG A 103 -8.06 -7.65 -8.00
C ARG A 103 -6.69 -8.33 -7.93
N MET A 104 -6.58 -9.47 -7.26
CA MET A 104 -5.33 -10.22 -7.17
C MET A 104 -4.83 -10.72 -8.53
N TYR A 105 -5.74 -11.04 -9.47
CA TYR A 105 -5.34 -11.47 -10.81
C TYR A 105 -4.53 -10.39 -11.53
N LYS A 106 -4.92 -9.12 -11.41
CA LYS A 106 -4.17 -7.97 -11.97
C LYS A 106 -2.79 -7.84 -11.34
N MET A 107 -2.68 -8.06 -10.03
CA MET A 107 -1.36 -8.05 -9.37
C MET A 107 -0.47 -9.13 -9.96
N ILE A 108 -1.00 -10.35 -10.15
CA ILE A 108 -0.27 -11.49 -10.70
C ILE A 108 0.12 -11.24 -12.17
N GLU A 109 -0.77 -10.69 -12.99
CA GLU A 109 -0.44 -10.34 -14.37
C GLU A 109 0.63 -9.24 -14.47
N ARG A 110 0.60 -8.28 -13.53
CA ARG A 110 1.50 -7.12 -13.52
C ARG A 110 2.89 -7.44 -12.99
N TYR A 111 2.99 -8.26 -11.94
CA TYR A 111 4.25 -8.53 -11.22
C TYR A 111 4.73 -9.99 -11.33
N GLY A 112 3.97 -10.87 -11.98
CA GLY A 112 4.30 -12.29 -12.12
C GLY A 112 4.16 -13.08 -10.81
N SER A 113 4.69 -14.30 -10.80
CA SER A 113 4.69 -15.16 -9.59
C SER A 113 5.72 -14.72 -8.54
N ASP A 114 6.64 -13.82 -8.87
CA ASP A 114 7.69 -13.36 -7.98
C ASP A 114 7.22 -12.19 -7.10
N MET A 115 6.26 -12.49 -6.24
CA MET A 115 5.78 -11.57 -5.21
C MET A 115 5.56 -12.31 -3.90
N ARG A 116 5.76 -11.62 -2.78
CA ARG A 116 5.29 -12.11 -1.48
C ARG A 116 3.87 -11.64 -1.25
N ILE A 117 2.97 -12.55 -0.94
CA ILE A 117 1.58 -12.26 -0.59
C ILE A 117 1.34 -12.63 0.87
N ASN A 118 0.60 -11.79 1.58
CA ASN A 118 0.17 -12.06 2.95
C ASN A 118 -1.31 -11.73 3.11
N ASN A 119 -2.07 -12.63 3.74
CA ASN A 119 -3.50 -12.45 4.00
C ASN A 119 -3.83 -12.90 5.43
N LYS A 120 -3.60 -12.01 6.39
CA LYS A 120 -3.70 -12.32 7.82
C LYS A 120 -5.16 -12.47 8.25
N ARG A 121 -5.49 -13.65 8.79
CA ARG A 121 -6.85 -13.98 9.29
C ARG A 121 -7.44 -12.95 10.24
N ARG A 122 -6.61 -12.33 11.09
CA ARG A 122 -7.07 -11.40 12.13
C ARG A 122 -7.65 -10.09 11.57
N TRP A 123 -7.31 -9.74 10.33
CA TRP A 123 -7.72 -8.48 9.67
C TRP A 123 -8.84 -8.69 8.64
N ARG A 124 -9.32 -9.93 8.47
CA ARG A 124 -10.39 -10.22 7.52
C ARG A 124 -11.74 -9.81 8.08
N ASP A 125 -12.51 -9.10 7.28
CA ASP A 125 -13.85 -8.67 7.67
C ASP A 125 -14.82 -9.82 7.67
N TYR A 126 -15.84 -9.70 8.51
CA TYR A 126 -16.95 -10.64 8.52
C TYR A 126 -18.10 -10.07 7.71
N LEU A 127 -18.38 -10.71 6.58
CA LEU A 127 -19.49 -10.37 5.70
C LEU A 127 -20.64 -11.35 5.94
N TYR A 128 -21.85 -10.82 6.06
CA TYR A 128 -23.07 -11.56 6.33
C TYR A 128 -24.11 -11.23 5.27
N ASN A 129 -25.01 -12.18 5.00
CA ASN A 129 -26.24 -11.84 4.28
C ASN A 129 -27.06 -10.85 5.10
N ALA A 130 -27.46 -9.71 4.52
CA ALA A 130 -28.16 -8.66 5.25
C ALA A 130 -29.54 -9.13 5.77
N GLN A 131 -30.26 -9.94 4.99
CA GLN A 131 -31.58 -10.44 5.35
C GLN A 131 -31.56 -11.37 6.57
N ASP A 132 -30.43 -12.02 6.82
CA ASP A 132 -30.23 -12.84 8.01
C ASP A 132 -30.36 -11.98 9.28
N PHE A 133 -29.88 -10.74 9.31
CA PHE A 133 -30.02 -9.83 10.46
C PHE A 133 -31.40 -9.18 10.54
N VAL A 134 -32.02 -8.90 9.39
CA VAL A 134 -33.37 -8.32 9.31
C VAL A 134 -34.42 -9.28 9.87
N THR A 135 -34.25 -10.59 9.65
CA THR A 135 -35.28 -11.61 9.99
C THR A 135 -34.89 -12.54 11.11
N TYR A 136 -33.58 -12.82 11.25
CA TYR A 136 -33.08 -13.96 12.01
C TYR A 136 -33.85 -15.25 11.69
N ALA A 137 -34.10 -15.58 10.42
CA ALA A 137 -34.90 -16.76 10.06
C ALA A 137 -34.16 -18.11 10.23
N GLY A 138 -34.90 -19.19 10.44
CA GLY A 138 -34.36 -20.57 10.41
C GLY A 138 -33.64 -21.04 11.69
N LYS A 139 -33.19 -22.31 11.69
CA LYS A 139 -32.62 -22.95 12.90
C LYS A 139 -31.31 -22.30 13.35
N LYS A 140 -30.48 -21.82 12.41
CA LYS A 140 -29.17 -21.20 12.69
C LYS A 140 -29.23 -19.93 13.57
N PHE A 141 -30.35 -19.21 13.57
CA PHE A 141 -30.53 -17.97 14.35
C PHE A 141 -31.49 -18.11 15.54
N SER A 142 -31.76 -19.34 16.01
CA SER A 142 -32.66 -19.54 17.16
C SER A 142 -32.16 -18.84 18.43
N GLY A 143 -30.84 -18.80 18.66
CA GLY A 143 -30.24 -18.10 19.79
C GLY A 143 -30.49 -16.61 19.74
N GLN A 144 -30.21 -15.96 18.60
CA GLN A 144 -30.44 -14.54 18.38
C GLN A 144 -31.92 -14.18 18.55
N ARG A 145 -32.84 -14.96 17.97
CA ARG A 145 -34.29 -14.74 18.17
C ARG A 145 -34.69 -14.87 19.63
N ASN A 146 -34.16 -15.85 20.36
CA ASN A 146 -34.45 -16.01 21.77
C ASN A 146 -33.97 -14.81 22.60
N HIS A 147 -32.77 -14.27 22.30
CA HIS A 147 -32.27 -13.06 22.94
C HIS A 147 -33.16 -11.84 22.65
N VAL A 148 -33.58 -11.65 21.39
CA VAL A 148 -34.47 -10.54 20.99
C VAL A 148 -35.85 -10.67 21.68
N ASN A 149 -36.45 -11.85 21.65
CA ASN A 149 -37.75 -12.09 22.28
C ASN A 149 -37.69 -11.88 23.80
N LYS A 150 -36.60 -12.32 24.44
CA LYS A 150 -36.38 -12.10 25.87
C LYS A 150 -36.22 -10.61 26.19
N PHE A 151 -35.43 -9.88 25.41
CA PHE A 151 -35.27 -8.43 25.57
C PHE A 151 -36.62 -7.71 25.46
N LYS A 152 -37.38 -7.98 24.39
CA LYS A 152 -38.72 -7.40 24.17
C LYS A 152 -39.70 -7.69 25.31
N LYS A 153 -39.63 -8.87 25.92
CA LYS A 153 -40.44 -9.24 27.09
C LYS A 153 -40.05 -8.49 28.36
N LEU A 154 -38.74 -8.32 28.58
CA LEU A 154 -38.21 -7.64 29.77
C LEU A 154 -38.36 -6.11 29.71
N TYR A 155 -38.29 -5.55 28.50
CA TYR A 155 -38.26 -4.11 28.27
C TYR A 155 -39.28 -3.72 27.18
N PRO A 156 -40.59 -3.89 27.42
CA PRO A 156 -41.62 -3.69 26.39
C PRO A 156 -41.69 -2.24 25.86
N ASP A 157 -41.27 -1.26 26.66
CA ASP A 157 -41.32 0.16 26.33
C ASP A 157 -40.03 0.68 25.65
N TYR A 158 -39.14 -0.22 25.21
CA TYR A 158 -37.95 0.19 24.48
C TYR A 158 -38.33 0.85 23.14
N GLN A 159 -37.50 1.78 22.68
CA GLN A 159 -37.67 2.42 21.38
C GLN A 159 -36.36 2.42 20.63
N PHE A 160 -36.37 1.94 19.39
CA PHE A 160 -35.29 2.23 18.46
C PHE A 160 -35.44 3.66 17.94
N CYS A 161 -34.34 4.41 17.88
CA CYS A 161 -34.31 5.77 17.36
C CYS A 161 -33.15 5.92 16.36
N THR A 162 -33.40 6.71 15.32
CA THR A 162 -32.35 7.27 14.48
C THR A 162 -31.60 8.36 15.25
N LEU A 163 -30.30 8.46 15.05
CA LEU A 163 -29.44 9.44 15.66
C LEU A 163 -28.72 10.25 14.58
N SER A 164 -28.47 11.53 14.83
CA SER A 164 -27.70 12.43 13.97
C SER A 164 -26.63 13.18 14.77
N ALA A 165 -25.88 14.08 14.14
CA ALA A 165 -24.89 14.90 14.85
C ALA A 165 -25.54 15.79 15.92
N ALA A 166 -26.85 16.09 15.78
CA ALA A 166 -27.61 16.82 16.81
C ALA A 166 -27.74 16.03 18.13
N ASP A 167 -27.64 14.71 18.08
CA ASP A 167 -27.69 13.83 19.27
C ASP A 167 -26.30 13.57 19.88
N SER A 168 -25.24 14.25 19.40
CA SER A 168 -23.85 13.99 19.79
C SER A 168 -23.63 14.03 21.31
N GLU A 169 -24.27 14.97 22.02
CA GLU A 169 -24.16 15.06 23.49
C GLU A 169 -24.73 13.83 24.21
N GLU A 170 -25.90 13.35 23.79
CA GLU A 170 -26.54 12.15 24.36
C GLU A 170 -25.71 10.90 24.07
N ILE A 171 -25.19 10.76 22.83
CA ILE A 171 -24.32 9.64 22.45
C ILE A 171 -23.04 9.67 23.30
N LYS A 172 -22.43 10.85 23.48
CA LYS A 172 -21.24 11.03 24.32
C LYS A 172 -21.52 10.66 25.78
N GLU A 173 -22.67 11.02 26.33
CA GLU A 173 -23.07 10.61 27.69
C GLU A 173 -23.18 9.08 27.82
N PHE A 174 -23.86 8.44 26.85
CA PHE A 174 -23.95 6.99 26.79
C PHE A 174 -22.58 6.31 26.71
N LEU A 175 -21.69 6.79 25.85
CA LEU A 175 -20.33 6.23 25.68
C LEU A 175 -19.49 6.39 26.94
N LYS A 176 -19.63 7.48 27.69
CA LYS A 176 -18.99 7.66 29.02
C LYS A 176 -19.48 6.61 30.00
N GLU A 177 -20.78 6.37 30.09
CA GLU A 177 -21.33 5.34 30.97
C GLU A 177 -20.92 3.93 30.55
N PHE A 178 -20.90 3.64 29.24
CA PHE A 178 -20.39 2.40 28.69
C PHE A 178 -18.93 2.18 29.13
N ALA A 179 -18.08 3.19 28.93
CA ALA A 179 -16.65 3.13 29.28
C ALA A 179 -16.44 2.89 30.78
N ARG A 180 -17.17 3.62 31.64
CA ARG A 180 -17.11 3.47 33.10
C ARG A 180 -17.38 2.03 33.53
N ARG A 181 -18.35 1.37 32.90
CA ARG A 181 -18.72 -0.02 33.25
C ARG A 181 -17.73 -1.06 32.75
N GLN A 182 -17.11 -0.86 31.59
CA GLN A 182 -16.09 -1.78 31.09
C GLN A 182 -14.82 -1.71 31.96
N ILE A 183 -14.42 -0.51 32.39
CA ILE A 183 -13.32 -0.32 33.34
C ILE A 183 -13.63 -1.04 34.66
N ALA A 184 -14.85 -0.90 35.18
CA ALA A 184 -15.27 -1.61 36.40
C ALA A 184 -15.24 -3.15 36.26
N LYS A 185 -15.32 -3.68 35.03
CA LYS A 185 -15.15 -5.11 34.73
C LYS A 185 -13.70 -5.54 34.50
N GLY A 186 -12.73 -4.65 34.72
CA GLY A 186 -11.30 -4.92 34.52
C GLY A 186 -10.89 -5.04 33.05
N THR A 187 -11.70 -4.53 32.12
CA THR A 187 -11.39 -4.55 30.69
C THR A 187 -10.54 -3.34 30.32
N THR A 188 -9.41 -3.56 29.64
CA THR A 188 -8.67 -2.48 28.99
C THR A 188 -9.44 -2.04 27.75
N ILE A 189 -10.17 -0.94 27.84
CA ILE A 189 -10.63 -0.25 26.63
C ILE A 189 -9.43 0.48 26.04
N ALA A 190 -9.15 0.29 24.76
CA ALA A 190 -8.23 1.17 24.05
C ALA A 190 -8.81 2.59 24.11
N ARG A 191 -8.22 3.47 24.93
CA ARG A 191 -8.67 4.86 25.11
C ARG A 191 -8.81 5.59 23.78
N GLU A 192 -7.93 5.24 22.85
CA GLU A 192 -7.86 5.74 21.49
C GLU A 192 -9.06 5.29 20.63
N GLU A 193 -9.50 4.01 20.69
CA GLU A 193 -10.72 3.55 20.00
C GLU A 193 -11.93 4.38 20.45
N LEU A 194 -12.07 4.61 21.76
CA LEU A 194 -13.17 5.37 22.31
C LEU A 194 -13.11 6.85 21.90
N GLN A 195 -11.91 7.41 21.74
CA GLN A 195 -11.70 8.77 21.24
C GLN A 195 -12.12 8.92 19.77
N SER A 196 -11.79 7.96 18.91
CA SER A 196 -12.24 7.95 17.51
C SER A 196 -13.77 7.83 17.43
N VAL A 197 -14.40 7.01 18.27
CA VAL A 197 -15.87 6.92 18.33
C VAL A 197 -16.49 8.25 18.76
N TYR A 198 -15.90 8.97 19.73
CA TYR A 198 -16.41 10.28 20.13
C TYR A 198 -16.33 11.33 19.02
N LYS A 199 -15.24 11.34 18.23
CA LYS A 199 -15.12 12.27 17.10
C LYS A 199 -16.14 11.96 16.01
N LEU A 200 -16.43 10.67 15.80
CA LEU A 200 -17.41 10.22 14.79
C LEU A 200 -18.81 10.78 15.06
N THR A 201 -19.20 10.99 16.33
CA THR A 201 -20.53 11.51 16.67
C THR A 201 -20.77 12.94 16.19
N ASP A 202 -19.70 13.72 15.98
CA ASP A 202 -19.79 15.10 15.54
C ASP A 202 -19.89 15.25 14.01
N VAL A 203 -19.65 14.16 13.27
CA VAL A 203 -19.53 14.17 11.80
C VAL A 203 -20.49 13.18 11.12
N LEU A 204 -21.46 12.66 11.86
CA LEU A 204 -22.44 11.67 11.39
C LEU A 204 -23.13 12.12 10.10
N ASP A 205 -23.67 13.34 10.09
CA ASP A 205 -24.42 13.88 8.95
C ASP A 205 -23.50 14.21 7.77
N SER A 206 -22.33 14.81 8.05
CA SER A 206 -21.35 15.20 7.02
C SER A 206 -20.80 14.00 6.24
N LEU A 207 -20.61 12.85 6.92
CA LEU A 207 -20.17 11.60 6.31
C LEU A 207 -21.35 10.71 5.86
N LYS A 208 -22.60 11.22 5.89
CA LYS A 208 -23.82 10.48 5.50
C LYS A 208 -24.03 9.16 6.27
N LEU A 209 -23.50 9.06 7.50
CA LEU A 209 -23.52 7.84 8.31
C LEU A 209 -24.92 7.48 8.76
N LYS A 210 -25.14 6.18 8.96
CA LYS A 210 -26.36 5.62 9.54
C LYS A 210 -26.11 5.37 11.01
N ALA A 211 -26.71 6.17 11.88
CA ALA A 211 -26.57 6.03 13.32
C ALA A 211 -27.93 5.77 13.97
N GLY A 212 -27.96 4.84 14.92
CA GLY A 212 -29.17 4.52 15.65
C GLY A 212 -28.86 3.93 17.02
N GLY A 213 -29.89 3.86 17.85
CA GLY A 213 -29.75 3.33 19.19
C GLY A 213 -31.08 2.88 19.77
N ILE A 214 -31.01 2.25 20.94
CA ILE A 214 -32.19 1.88 21.72
C ILE A 214 -32.26 2.77 22.95
N ARG A 215 -33.40 3.44 23.13
CA ARG A 215 -33.76 4.17 24.35
C ARG A 215 -34.68 3.34 25.23
N LEU A 216 -34.50 3.44 26.53
CA LEU A 216 -35.40 2.89 27.55
C LEU A 216 -35.58 3.93 28.66
N GLY A 217 -36.83 4.31 28.95
CA GLY A 217 -37.11 5.38 29.92
C GLY A 217 -36.46 6.71 29.55
N GLY A 218 -36.40 7.04 28.25
CA GLY A 218 -35.80 8.27 27.73
C GLY A 218 -34.28 8.31 27.74
N LYS A 219 -33.58 7.24 28.15
CA LYS A 219 -32.11 7.17 28.16
C LYS A 219 -31.60 6.20 27.11
N LEU A 220 -30.55 6.58 26.40
CA LEU A 220 -29.84 5.71 25.47
C LEU A 220 -29.15 4.55 26.22
N ILE A 221 -29.41 3.32 25.80
CA ILE A 221 -28.82 2.10 26.39
C ILE A 221 -28.02 1.26 25.38
N SER A 222 -28.05 1.66 24.11
CA SER A 222 -27.16 1.13 23.06
C SER A 222 -27.01 2.15 21.93
N TYR A 223 -25.91 2.02 21.19
CA TYR A 223 -25.53 2.87 20.08
C TYR A 223 -24.88 2.01 19.00
N SER A 224 -25.28 2.23 17.76
CA SER A 224 -24.66 1.65 16.58
C SER A 224 -24.51 2.71 15.49
N VAL A 225 -23.37 2.70 14.79
CA VAL A 225 -23.15 3.55 13.62
C VAL A 225 -22.44 2.75 12.53
N GLY A 226 -22.86 3.02 11.30
CA GLY A 226 -22.37 2.38 10.09
C GLY A 226 -22.51 3.28 8.87
N GLU A 227 -22.10 2.77 7.71
CA GLU A 227 -22.26 3.44 6.43
C GLU A 227 -22.56 2.44 5.30
N VAL A 228 -23.07 2.94 4.18
CA VAL A 228 -23.38 2.12 3.01
C VAL A 228 -22.29 2.33 1.95
N CYS A 229 -21.67 1.24 1.54
CA CYS A 229 -20.66 1.20 0.47
C CYS A 229 -21.05 0.12 -0.54
N GLY A 230 -21.33 0.48 -1.80
CA GLY A 230 -21.82 -0.47 -2.79
C GLY A 230 -23.11 -1.17 -2.32
N ASP A 231 -23.09 -2.50 -2.26
CA ASP A 231 -24.20 -3.33 -1.79
C ASP A 231 -24.01 -3.87 -0.34
N GLN A 232 -23.16 -3.23 0.48
CA GLN A 232 -22.98 -3.56 1.90
C GLN A 232 -23.33 -2.39 2.84
N LEU A 233 -23.89 -2.73 3.99
CA LEU A 233 -23.95 -1.87 5.18
C LEU A 233 -22.80 -2.26 6.11
N ILE A 234 -21.82 -1.38 6.28
CA ILE A 234 -20.67 -1.59 7.17
C ILE A 234 -21.04 -1.06 8.56
N VAL A 235 -20.83 -1.85 9.60
CA VAL A 235 -21.09 -1.47 11.00
C VAL A 235 -19.76 -1.26 11.71
N HIS A 236 -19.37 0.01 11.88
CA HIS A 236 -18.10 0.41 12.51
C HIS A 236 -18.13 0.29 14.02
N VAL A 237 -19.25 0.69 14.63
CA VAL A 237 -19.38 0.74 16.07
C VAL A 237 -20.71 0.13 16.47
N GLU A 238 -20.67 -0.81 17.42
CA GLU A 238 -21.85 -1.32 18.11
C GLU A 238 -21.52 -1.46 19.60
N LYS A 239 -22.11 -0.61 20.44
CA LYS A 239 -21.89 -0.61 21.89
C LYS A 239 -23.22 -0.66 22.61
N ALA A 240 -23.31 -1.43 23.68
CA ALA A 240 -24.52 -1.58 24.46
C ALA A 240 -24.24 -1.86 25.93
N LEU A 241 -25.16 -1.44 26.81
CA LEU A 241 -25.07 -1.70 28.24
C LEU A 241 -25.48 -3.15 28.54
N THR A 242 -24.50 -4.05 28.63
CA THR A 242 -24.68 -5.52 28.84
C THR A 242 -25.58 -5.96 30.01
N GLN A 243 -25.93 -5.07 30.94
CA GLN A 243 -26.90 -5.39 32.00
C GLN A 243 -28.32 -5.59 31.47
N TYR A 244 -28.63 -5.07 30.28
CA TYR A 244 -29.91 -5.29 29.62
C TYR A 244 -29.81 -6.57 28.79
N GLU A 245 -30.42 -7.64 29.29
CA GLU A 245 -30.26 -8.96 28.71
C GLU A 245 -30.85 -9.03 27.29
N GLY A 246 -30.02 -9.42 26.31
CA GLY A 246 -30.42 -9.51 24.90
C GLY A 246 -30.24 -8.22 24.09
N ILE A 247 -29.68 -7.16 24.69
CA ILE A 247 -29.54 -5.85 24.03
C ILE A 247 -28.72 -5.90 22.74
N TYR A 248 -27.60 -6.62 22.68
CA TYR A 248 -26.76 -6.69 21.47
C TYR A 248 -27.48 -7.35 20.29
N ALA A 249 -28.15 -8.48 20.52
CA ALA A 249 -28.91 -9.15 19.47
C ALA A 249 -30.09 -8.28 18.98
N THR A 250 -30.71 -7.52 19.90
CA THR A 250 -31.81 -6.60 19.59
C THR A 250 -31.33 -5.38 18.82
N MET A 251 -30.23 -4.75 19.25
CA MET A 251 -29.61 -3.61 18.57
C MET A 251 -29.23 -3.97 17.13
N ALA A 252 -28.52 -5.09 16.93
CA ALA A 252 -28.14 -5.55 15.59
C ALA A 252 -29.36 -5.82 14.69
N HIS A 253 -30.45 -6.36 15.27
CA HIS A 253 -31.68 -6.62 14.54
C HIS A 253 -32.43 -5.35 14.15
N GLU A 254 -32.63 -4.42 15.10
CA GLU A 254 -33.35 -3.17 14.82
C GLU A 254 -32.55 -2.27 13.88
N PHE A 255 -31.21 -2.22 14.03
CA PHE A 255 -30.34 -1.48 13.11
C PHE A 255 -30.46 -2.03 11.68
N ALA A 256 -30.38 -3.35 11.52
CA ALA A 256 -30.54 -3.98 10.21
C ALA A 256 -31.95 -3.74 9.63
N ARG A 257 -33.01 -3.92 10.42
CA ARG A 257 -34.40 -3.65 9.97
C ARG A 257 -34.63 -2.21 9.53
N HIS A 258 -33.89 -1.27 10.10
CA HIS A 258 -34.04 0.14 9.78
C HIS A 258 -33.19 0.57 8.57
N TYR A 259 -31.96 0.08 8.45
CA TYR A 259 -30.99 0.57 7.46
C TYR A 259 -30.68 -0.38 6.30
N VAL A 260 -31.08 -1.65 6.35
CA VAL A 260 -31.01 -2.54 5.18
C VAL A 260 -32.16 -2.19 4.24
N MET A 261 -31.83 -1.40 3.22
CA MET A 261 -32.73 -0.95 2.15
C MET A 261 -32.53 -1.78 0.88
N ASP A 262 -33.37 -1.54 -0.14
CA ASP A 262 -33.23 -2.14 -1.46
C ASP A 262 -31.82 -1.89 -2.03
N GLY A 263 -31.19 -2.96 -2.51
CA GLY A 263 -29.82 -2.94 -3.03
C GLY A 263 -28.74 -3.35 -2.01
N ILE A 264 -29.01 -3.29 -0.71
CA ILE A 264 -28.07 -3.77 0.32
C ILE A 264 -28.21 -5.29 0.48
N LYS A 265 -27.20 -6.02 0.03
CA LYS A 265 -27.15 -7.49 0.10
C LYS A 265 -26.40 -8.00 1.31
N TYR A 266 -25.43 -7.22 1.78
CA TYR A 266 -24.52 -7.65 2.83
C TYR A 266 -24.49 -6.70 4.02
N ILE A 267 -24.15 -7.24 5.18
CA ILE A 267 -23.68 -6.46 6.32
C ILE A 267 -22.21 -6.84 6.53
N ASN A 268 -21.33 -5.86 6.60
CA ASN A 268 -19.94 -6.04 7.00
C ASN A 268 -19.80 -5.56 8.45
N ARG A 269 -19.29 -6.42 9.34
CA ARG A 269 -19.08 -6.06 10.76
C ARG A 269 -17.61 -5.97 11.15
N GLU A 270 -16.73 -5.67 10.20
CA GLU A 270 -15.27 -5.50 10.33
C GLU A 270 -14.54 -6.74 10.88
N ASP A 271 -13.25 -6.62 11.19
CA ASP A 271 -12.38 -7.73 11.64
C ASP A 271 -12.39 -7.99 13.16
N ASP A 272 -11.85 -9.13 13.58
CA ASP A 272 -11.78 -9.48 15.00
C ASP A 272 -10.52 -8.97 15.71
N SER A 273 -9.60 -8.36 14.97
CA SER A 273 -8.30 -7.87 15.43
C SER A 273 -7.51 -8.91 16.22
N GLY A 274 -7.79 -10.20 16.06
CA GLY A 274 -7.17 -11.31 16.78
C GLY A 274 -7.77 -11.59 18.17
N ASP A 275 -8.80 -10.86 18.60
CA ASP A 275 -9.49 -11.11 19.86
C ASP A 275 -10.36 -12.38 19.78
N ALA A 276 -10.15 -13.29 20.72
CA ALA A 276 -10.82 -14.58 20.73
C ALA A 276 -12.34 -14.46 21.03
N GLY A 277 -12.72 -13.52 21.91
CA GLY A 277 -14.11 -13.28 22.28
C GLY A 277 -14.90 -12.69 21.11
N LEU A 278 -14.33 -11.68 20.44
CA LEU A 278 -14.88 -11.03 19.27
C LEU A 278 -14.99 -12.00 18.10
N ARG A 279 -13.96 -12.82 17.87
CA ARG A 279 -14.00 -13.89 16.85
C ARG A 279 -15.14 -14.86 17.09
N LYS A 280 -15.28 -15.38 18.31
CA LYS A 280 -16.38 -16.30 18.66
C LYS A 280 -17.73 -15.62 18.47
N SER A 281 -17.85 -14.36 18.89
CA SER A 281 -19.08 -13.58 18.76
C SER A 281 -19.47 -13.35 17.30
N LYS A 282 -18.52 -13.02 16.41
CA LYS A 282 -18.79 -12.78 14.99
C LYS A 282 -19.12 -14.09 14.25
N LEU A 283 -18.37 -15.15 14.49
CA LEU A 283 -18.63 -16.46 13.87
C LEU A 283 -20.01 -17.03 14.21
N GLN A 284 -20.56 -16.75 15.40
CA GLN A 284 -21.88 -17.25 15.81
C GLN A 284 -23.04 -16.68 14.98
N TYR A 285 -22.82 -15.58 14.26
CA TYR A 285 -23.78 -14.98 13.34
C TYR A 285 -23.71 -15.59 11.93
N ASN A 286 -22.89 -16.64 11.73
CA ASN A 286 -22.78 -17.39 10.48
C ASN A 286 -22.43 -16.48 9.28
N PRO A 287 -21.22 -15.86 9.28
CA PRO A 287 -20.78 -15.06 8.15
C PRO A 287 -20.83 -15.88 6.86
N THR A 288 -21.25 -15.26 5.77
CA THR A 288 -21.22 -15.85 4.43
C THR A 288 -19.80 -15.85 3.87
N GLU A 289 -18.98 -14.89 4.28
CA GLU A 289 -17.60 -14.76 3.85
C GLU A 289 -16.72 -14.12 4.94
N LEU A 290 -15.45 -14.50 4.94
CA LEU A 290 -14.38 -13.74 5.59
C LEU A 290 -13.62 -13.01 4.49
N VAL A 291 -13.85 -11.70 4.33
CA VAL A 291 -13.33 -10.91 3.21
C VAL A 291 -11.82 -10.83 3.30
N ASP A 292 -11.15 -11.33 2.26
CA ASP A 292 -9.70 -11.41 2.23
C ASP A 292 -9.06 -10.06 1.92
N LYS A 293 -8.15 -9.61 2.79
CA LYS A 293 -7.37 -8.38 2.61
C LYS A 293 -5.92 -8.76 2.35
N PHE A 294 -5.46 -8.65 1.11
CA PHE A 294 -4.13 -9.06 0.72
C PHE A 294 -3.14 -7.90 0.84
N ASN A 295 -1.99 -8.18 1.45
CA ASN A 295 -0.79 -7.37 1.29
C ASN A 295 0.06 -8.00 0.20
N VAL A 296 0.48 -7.19 -0.77
CA VAL A 296 1.30 -7.62 -1.90
C VAL A 296 2.61 -6.88 -1.85
N TYR A 297 3.70 -7.64 -1.89
CA TYR A 297 5.07 -7.13 -1.90
C TYR A 297 5.70 -7.59 -3.22
N PRO A 298 5.57 -6.82 -4.31
CA PRO A 298 6.22 -7.13 -5.58
C PRO A 298 7.74 -7.20 -5.36
N HIS A 299 8.41 -8.17 -5.98
CA HIS A 299 9.86 -8.22 -6.02
C HIS A 299 10.41 -7.46 -7.22
N ARG A 300 11.66 -7.02 -7.11
CA ARG A 300 12.49 -6.52 -8.20
C ARG A 300 13.59 -7.54 -8.43
N ALA A 301 14.09 -7.63 -9.65
CA ALA A 301 15.13 -8.60 -10.03
C ALA A 301 16.35 -8.60 -9.08
N ILE A 302 16.78 -7.42 -8.60
CA ILE A 302 17.90 -7.26 -7.65
C ILE A 302 17.65 -7.88 -6.26
N ASP A 303 16.40 -8.05 -5.82
CA ASP A 303 16.11 -8.47 -4.45
C ASP A 303 16.57 -9.91 -4.14
N SER A 304 16.68 -10.74 -5.18
CA SER A 304 17.18 -12.12 -5.07
C SER A 304 18.71 -12.19 -5.00
N VAL A 305 19.41 -11.11 -5.31
CA VAL A 305 20.88 -11.08 -5.42
C VAL A 305 21.51 -10.94 -4.04
N MET A 306 22.07 -12.03 -3.52
CA MET A 306 22.69 -12.03 -2.18
C MET A 306 24.11 -11.46 -2.16
N HIS A 307 24.87 -11.66 -3.23
CA HIS A 307 26.26 -11.24 -3.37
C HIS A 307 26.51 -10.63 -4.74
N ASN A 308 27.47 -9.70 -4.84
CA ASN A 308 27.90 -9.15 -6.11
C ASN A 308 28.45 -10.28 -7.01
N PRO A 309 28.06 -10.35 -8.28
CA PRO A 309 28.58 -11.37 -9.19
C PRO A 309 30.01 -11.06 -9.62
N GLU A 310 30.72 -12.10 -10.06
CA GLU A 310 31.93 -11.95 -10.88
C GLU A 310 31.61 -12.42 -12.31
N LEU A 311 31.62 -11.50 -13.26
CA LEU A 311 31.37 -11.75 -14.67
C LEU A 311 32.71 -11.70 -15.44
N LYS A 312 32.82 -12.53 -16.47
CA LYS A 312 33.97 -12.56 -17.37
C LYS A 312 33.52 -12.34 -18.79
N SER A 313 34.25 -11.49 -19.50
CA SER A 313 34.16 -11.35 -20.96
C SER A 313 35.47 -11.81 -21.60
N GLU A 314 35.69 -11.46 -22.87
CA GLU A 314 36.92 -11.80 -23.59
C GLU A 314 38.17 -11.19 -22.92
N ARG A 315 38.08 -9.93 -22.46
CA ARG A 315 39.21 -9.16 -21.92
C ARG A 315 38.95 -8.59 -20.53
N LEU A 316 37.70 -8.60 -20.06
CA LEU A 316 37.31 -7.95 -18.82
C LEU A 316 36.93 -8.96 -17.74
N VAL A 317 37.22 -8.58 -16.50
CA VAL A 317 36.58 -9.12 -15.31
C VAL A 317 35.73 -8.02 -14.72
N ILE A 318 34.45 -8.29 -14.47
CA ILE A 318 33.50 -7.34 -13.85
C ILE A 318 33.10 -7.91 -12.51
N ARG A 319 33.40 -7.20 -11.42
CA ARG A 319 33.22 -7.73 -10.05
C ARG A 319 33.09 -6.61 -9.03
N GLU A 320 32.87 -6.98 -7.78
CA GLU A 320 32.82 -6.05 -6.65
C GLU A 320 34.03 -5.10 -6.60
N ILE A 321 33.75 -3.82 -6.33
CA ILE A 321 34.76 -2.79 -6.05
C ILE A 321 35.15 -2.89 -4.57
N THR A 322 36.43 -3.14 -4.30
CA THR A 322 36.94 -3.36 -2.94
C THR A 322 37.72 -2.16 -2.42
N ASP A 323 38.14 -2.18 -1.15
CA ASP A 323 38.93 -1.09 -0.55
C ASP A 323 40.24 -0.83 -1.30
N ILE A 324 40.81 -1.84 -1.97
CA ILE A 324 42.00 -1.70 -2.81
C ILE A 324 41.75 -0.73 -3.99
N ASN A 325 40.50 -0.62 -4.44
CA ASN A 325 40.10 0.19 -5.59
C ASN A 325 39.54 1.56 -5.18
N ALA A 326 39.51 1.90 -3.88
CA ALA A 326 38.88 3.12 -3.39
C ALA A 326 39.43 4.39 -4.06
N ASN A 327 40.75 4.48 -4.25
CA ASN A 327 41.39 5.62 -4.90
C ASN A 327 41.05 5.73 -6.39
N ASP A 328 40.93 4.59 -7.09
CA ASP A 328 40.56 4.59 -8.51
C ASP A 328 39.09 4.94 -8.70
N LEU A 329 38.21 4.42 -7.84
CA LEU A 329 36.80 4.79 -7.77
C LEU A 329 36.67 6.29 -7.48
N PHE A 330 37.40 6.82 -6.49
CA PHE A 330 37.43 8.24 -6.19
C PHE A 330 37.83 9.07 -7.41
N ARG A 331 38.87 8.66 -8.15
CA ARG A 331 39.28 9.35 -9.39
C ARG A 331 38.17 9.35 -10.45
N LEU A 332 37.44 8.24 -10.58
CA LEU A 332 36.32 8.09 -11.51
C LEU A 332 35.13 8.97 -11.12
N GLU A 333 34.78 9.00 -9.84
CA GLU A 333 33.64 9.73 -9.24
C GLU A 333 33.88 11.26 -9.16
N PHE A 334 35.13 11.66 -8.98
CA PHE A 334 35.53 13.06 -8.80
C PHE A 334 35.82 13.78 -10.13
N ASP A 335 35.83 13.08 -11.27
CA ASP A 335 36.03 13.69 -12.59
C ASP A 335 34.77 14.48 -13.04
N GLU A 336 34.75 15.78 -12.73
CA GLU A 336 33.61 16.66 -13.02
C GLU A 336 33.31 16.80 -14.52
N GLU A 337 34.35 16.81 -15.35
CA GLU A 337 34.23 16.97 -16.80
C GLU A 337 33.41 15.84 -17.42
N ARG A 338 33.57 14.62 -16.89
CA ARG A 338 32.86 13.41 -17.36
C ARG A 338 31.56 13.17 -16.63
N ASN A 339 31.53 13.40 -15.31
CA ASN A 339 30.33 13.13 -14.50
C ASN A 339 29.20 14.13 -14.71
N LYS A 340 29.43 15.24 -15.42
CA LYS A 340 28.33 16.09 -15.94
C LYS A 340 27.30 15.33 -16.78
N TYR A 341 27.66 14.14 -17.29
CA TYR A 341 26.78 13.26 -18.07
C TYR A 341 26.26 12.03 -17.30
N TRP A 342 26.58 11.86 -16.02
CA TRP A 342 26.16 10.71 -15.21
C TRP A 342 24.74 10.85 -14.68
N GLY A 343 24.24 12.09 -14.53
CA GLY A 343 22.87 12.37 -14.09
C GLY A 343 22.67 12.38 -12.57
N TYR A 344 23.69 12.05 -11.78
CA TYR A 344 23.74 12.18 -10.32
C TYR A 344 24.86 13.16 -9.90
N ASN A 345 24.56 14.05 -8.95
CA ASN A 345 25.51 15.04 -8.44
C ASN A 345 25.70 14.88 -6.92
N TRP A 346 26.72 14.10 -6.54
CA TRP A 346 27.02 13.81 -5.13
C TRP A 346 27.25 15.06 -4.26
N ARG A 347 27.61 16.21 -4.86
CA ARG A 347 27.85 17.49 -4.16
C ARG A 347 26.59 18.04 -3.51
N GLU A 348 25.41 17.65 -3.98
CA GLU A 348 24.12 18.03 -3.39
C GLU A 348 23.85 17.30 -2.07
N HIS A 349 24.59 16.22 -1.79
CA HIS A 349 24.37 15.32 -0.66
C HIS A 349 25.56 15.24 0.31
N CYS A 350 26.66 15.94 0.03
CA CYS A 350 27.86 15.95 0.88
C CYS A 350 28.23 17.38 1.32
N SER A 351 28.23 17.62 2.63
CA SER A 351 28.60 18.90 3.24
C SER A 351 30.01 18.92 3.86
N GLY A 352 30.80 17.85 3.68
CA GLY A 352 32.13 17.67 4.27
C GLY A 352 33.23 17.36 3.26
N GLU A 353 34.43 17.04 3.77
CA GLU A 353 35.54 16.56 2.94
C GLU A 353 35.21 15.19 2.33
N VAL A 354 35.42 15.06 1.02
CA VAL A 354 35.08 13.84 0.28
C VAL A 354 36.32 12.99 0.20
N THR A 355 36.24 11.79 0.76
CA THR A 355 37.34 10.82 0.79
C THR A 355 37.04 9.64 -0.14
N PRO A 356 38.05 8.83 -0.50
CA PRO A 356 37.82 7.58 -1.23
C PRO A 356 36.79 6.64 -0.56
N GLU A 357 36.76 6.60 0.77
CA GLU A 357 35.83 5.79 1.54
C GLU A 357 34.38 6.27 1.42
N TYR A 358 34.15 7.55 1.11
CA TYR A 358 32.80 8.10 0.93
C TYR A 358 32.06 7.40 -0.21
N PHE A 359 32.67 7.35 -1.40
CA PHE A 359 32.06 6.72 -2.57
C PHE A 359 31.94 5.21 -2.41
N LEU A 360 32.98 4.56 -1.85
CA LEU A 360 32.96 3.13 -1.59
C LEU A 360 31.84 2.74 -0.61
N ARG A 361 31.58 3.56 0.41
CA ARG A 361 30.46 3.35 1.32
C ARG A 361 29.12 3.52 0.60
N GLY A 362 28.97 4.55 -0.25
CA GLY A 362 27.75 4.78 -1.04
C GLY A 362 27.38 3.55 -1.86
N ILE A 363 28.27 3.08 -2.73
CA ILE A 363 27.99 1.91 -3.59
C ILE A 363 27.68 0.63 -2.79
N ARG A 364 28.26 0.48 -1.59
CA ARG A 364 27.97 -0.65 -0.68
C ARG A 364 26.59 -0.51 -0.04
N GLU A 365 26.19 0.69 0.34
CA GLU A 365 24.86 0.99 0.88
C GLU A 365 23.78 0.78 -0.19
N ASP A 366 24.00 1.23 -1.42
CA ASP A 366 23.07 1.06 -2.53
C ASP A 366 22.81 -0.43 -2.83
N PHE A 367 23.87 -1.25 -2.92
CA PHE A 367 23.72 -2.70 -3.12
C PHE A 367 23.07 -3.40 -1.93
N LYS A 368 23.40 -2.98 -0.70
CA LYS A 368 22.81 -3.51 0.52
C LYS A 368 21.30 -3.22 0.58
N ASN A 369 20.89 -2.02 0.17
CA ASN A 369 19.50 -1.59 0.13
C ASN A 369 18.74 -2.07 -1.12
N LYS A 370 19.44 -2.74 -2.05
CA LYS A 370 18.89 -3.22 -3.33
C LYS A 370 18.43 -2.08 -4.23
N GLU A 371 19.13 -0.97 -4.19
CA GLU A 371 18.84 0.22 -5.00
C GLU A 371 19.62 0.17 -6.32
N GLU A 372 20.93 -0.08 -6.23
CA GLU A 372 21.83 -0.20 -7.38
C GLU A 372 22.77 -1.40 -7.24
N MET A 373 23.33 -1.85 -8.36
CA MET A 373 24.35 -2.90 -8.44
C MET A 373 25.57 -2.39 -9.20
N PRO A 374 26.38 -1.52 -8.57
CA PRO A 374 27.64 -1.05 -9.13
C PRO A 374 28.72 -2.13 -9.08
N LEU A 375 29.37 -2.37 -10.22
CA LEU A 375 30.48 -3.31 -10.36
C LEU A 375 31.67 -2.65 -11.06
N GLY A 376 32.87 -2.95 -10.56
CA GLY A 376 34.12 -2.49 -11.14
C GLY A 376 34.45 -3.27 -12.40
N ILE A 377 34.93 -2.56 -13.41
CA ILE A 377 35.44 -3.11 -14.66
C ILE A 377 36.95 -3.21 -14.53
N PHE A 378 37.50 -4.41 -14.75
CA PHE A 378 38.93 -4.68 -14.69
C PHE A 378 39.45 -5.17 -16.04
N PHE A 379 40.50 -4.52 -16.55
CA PHE A 379 41.21 -4.90 -17.78
C PHE A 379 42.67 -5.17 -17.42
N ASP A 380 43.18 -6.36 -17.76
CA ASP A 380 44.50 -6.85 -17.33
C ASP A 380 44.72 -6.74 -15.79
N GLY A 381 43.65 -6.95 -15.01
CA GLY A 381 43.68 -6.87 -13.54
C GLY A 381 43.64 -5.45 -12.95
N ILE A 382 43.69 -4.42 -13.79
CA ILE A 382 43.66 -3.00 -13.38
C ILE A 382 42.22 -2.49 -13.44
N PHE A 383 41.81 -1.70 -12.44
CA PHE A 383 40.51 -1.03 -12.43
C PHE A 383 40.47 0.05 -13.54
N VAL A 384 39.45 -0.01 -14.40
CA VAL A 384 39.33 0.90 -15.56
C VAL A 384 38.01 1.67 -15.60
N GLY A 385 37.07 1.35 -14.72
CA GLY A 385 35.75 1.99 -14.69
C GLY A 385 34.72 1.19 -13.94
N GLU A 386 33.46 1.55 -14.14
CA GLU A 386 32.30 0.96 -13.48
C GLU A 386 31.16 0.73 -14.48
N VAL A 387 30.45 -0.38 -14.30
CA VAL A 387 29.14 -0.65 -14.90
C VAL A 387 28.14 -0.87 -13.78
N VAL A 388 26.95 -0.30 -13.92
CA VAL A 388 25.90 -0.35 -12.89
C VAL A 388 24.58 -0.77 -13.52
N LEU A 389 23.88 -1.70 -12.87
CA LEU A 389 22.44 -1.84 -13.05
C LEU A 389 21.74 -1.09 -11.92
N HIS A 390 20.81 -0.21 -12.25
CA HIS A 390 20.10 0.61 -11.28
C HIS A 390 18.64 0.80 -11.70
N ASN A 391 17.89 1.56 -10.90
CA ASN A 391 16.49 1.91 -11.22
C ASN A 391 15.60 0.69 -11.51
N PHE A 392 15.81 -0.41 -10.78
CA PHE A 392 15.06 -1.65 -10.96
C PHE A 392 13.55 -1.41 -10.82
N GLY A 393 12.80 -1.74 -11.87
CA GLY A 393 11.35 -1.73 -11.89
C GLY A 393 10.74 -2.98 -11.29
N TYR A 394 9.43 -2.94 -11.11
CA TYR A 394 8.63 -4.09 -10.64
C TYR A 394 8.10 -4.95 -11.79
N ARG A 395 8.39 -4.58 -13.05
CA ARG A 395 7.97 -5.29 -14.27
C ARG A 395 9.16 -5.91 -15.00
N ASN A 396 10.10 -6.45 -14.23
CA ASN A 396 11.35 -7.06 -14.71
C ASN A 396 12.16 -6.16 -15.65
N ASP A 397 12.24 -4.87 -15.33
CA ASP A 397 13.06 -3.90 -16.05
C ASP A 397 14.13 -3.28 -15.13
N CYS A 398 15.22 -2.81 -15.71
CA CYS A 398 16.23 -2.00 -15.01
C CYS A 398 16.95 -1.08 -15.98
N GLU A 399 17.62 -0.06 -15.47
CA GLU A 399 18.54 0.79 -16.23
C GLU A 399 19.98 0.31 -16.13
N ILE A 400 20.77 0.54 -17.17
CA ILE A 400 22.21 0.29 -17.19
C ILE A 400 23.00 1.57 -17.45
N GLY A 401 24.05 1.77 -16.65
CA GLY A 401 25.03 2.83 -16.80
C GLY A 401 26.45 2.27 -16.93
N VAL A 402 27.32 2.98 -17.66
CA VAL A 402 28.75 2.66 -17.73
C VAL A 402 29.57 3.94 -17.77
N ARG A 403 30.63 4.00 -16.94
CA ARG A 403 31.62 5.07 -16.96
C ARG A 403 33.02 4.48 -16.90
N LEU A 404 33.95 5.10 -17.61
CA LEU A 404 35.34 4.66 -17.70
C LEU A 404 36.27 5.79 -17.30
N LEU A 405 37.44 5.40 -16.80
CA LEU A 405 38.55 6.31 -16.64
C LEU A 405 39.03 6.83 -18.01
N PRO A 406 39.48 8.10 -18.09
CA PRO A 406 39.78 8.81 -19.34
C PRO A 406 40.65 8.04 -20.33
N GLU A 407 41.72 7.43 -19.82
CA GLU A 407 42.75 6.74 -20.59
C GLU A 407 42.32 5.36 -21.13
N PHE A 408 41.12 4.89 -20.76
CA PHE A 408 40.54 3.62 -21.21
C PHE A 408 39.37 3.80 -22.19
N GLU A 409 38.96 5.04 -22.47
CA GLU A 409 37.95 5.35 -23.46
C GLU A 409 38.40 4.98 -24.89
N GLY A 410 37.43 4.67 -25.77
CA GLY A 410 37.70 4.37 -27.19
C GLY A 410 38.30 2.98 -27.47
N LYS A 411 38.55 2.16 -26.43
CA LYS A 411 39.14 0.80 -26.55
C LYS A 411 38.11 -0.34 -26.67
N GLY A 412 36.83 0.01 -26.83
CA GLY A 412 35.72 -0.96 -26.85
C GLY A 412 35.32 -1.54 -25.48
N ILE A 413 35.96 -1.10 -24.40
CA ILE A 413 35.72 -1.60 -23.02
C ILE A 413 34.28 -1.37 -22.58
N ALA A 414 33.71 -0.18 -22.82
CA ALA A 414 32.34 0.13 -22.43
C ALA A 414 31.32 -0.81 -23.11
N LYS A 415 31.48 -1.05 -24.42
CA LYS A 415 30.65 -1.99 -25.18
C LYS A 415 30.72 -3.40 -24.56
N GLU A 416 31.94 -3.87 -24.29
CA GLU A 416 32.17 -5.21 -23.75
C GLU A 416 31.57 -5.37 -22.35
N ALA A 417 31.71 -4.35 -21.49
CA ALA A 417 31.09 -4.32 -20.17
C ALA A 417 29.54 -4.31 -20.24
N LEU A 418 28.96 -3.49 -21.12
CA LEU A 418 27.50 -3.46 -21.36
C LEU A 418 26.99 -4.83 -21.84
N LEU A 419 27.71 -5.51 -22.74
CA LEU A 419 27.33 -6.85 -23.21
C LEU A 419 27.36 -7.88 -22.09
N ALA A 420 28.42 -7.92 -21.28
CA ALA A 420 28.52 -8.85 -20.16
C ALA A 420 27.43 -8.58 -19.10
N MET A 421 27.18 -7.32 -18.75
CA MET A 421 26.18 -6.97 -17.74
C MET A 421 24.75 -7.18 -18.24
N THR A 422 24.45 -6.89 -19.52
CA THR A 422 23.13 -7.21 -20.10
C THR A 422 22.89 -8.71 -20.20
N HIS A 423 23.93 -9.51 -20.51
CA HIS A 423 23.82 -10.96 -20.46
C HIS A 423 23.47 -11.47 -19.06
N TYR A 424 24.14 -10.94 -18.03
CA TYR A 424 23.80 -11.26 -16.63
C TYR A 424 22.37 -10.85 -16.26
N ALA A 425 21.94 -9.65 -16.65
CA ALA A 425 20.58 -9.18 -16.41
C ALA A 425 19.54 -10.13 -17.02
N PHE A 426 19.70 -10.52 -18.28
CA PHE A 426 18.73 -11.37 -18.98
C PHE A 426 18.73 -12.84 -18.54
N PHE A 427 19.91 -13.42 -18.33
CA PHE A 427 20.04 -14.89 -18.17
C PHE A 427 20.35 -15.32 -16.73
N THR A 428 20.43 -14.39 -15.79
CA THR A 428 20.63 -14.70 -14.37
C THR A 428 19.68 -13.94 -13.47
N LEU A 429 19.35 -12.69 -13.80
CA LEU A 429 18.35 -11.91 -13.05
C LEU A 429 16.93 -12.02 -13.62
N ASP A 430 16.75 -12.73 -14.74
CA ASP A 430 15.48 -12.84 -15.47
C ASP A 430 14.80 -11.49 -15.77
N VAL A 431 15.62 -10.45 -16.05
CA VAL A 431 15.14 -9.16 -16.53
C VAL A 431 14.62 -9.33 -17.96
N ASP A 432 13.48 -8.73 -18.29
CA ASP A 432 12.90 -8.75 -19.63
C ASP A 432 13.48 -7.64 -20.51
N THR A 433 13.69 -6.46 -19.91
CA THR A 433 14.15 -5.26 -20.62
C THR A 433 15.21 -4.50 -19.85
N VAL A 434 16.35 -4.24 -20.49
CA VAL A 434 17.35 -3.30 -19.99
C VAL A 434 17.20 -1.96 -20.73
N LEU A 435 17.00 -0.90 -19.96
CA LEU A 435 16.86 0.47 -20.42
C LEU A 435 18.19 1.22 -20.25
N ALA A 436 18.40 2.26 -21.03
CA ALA A 436 19.49 3.21 -20.81
C ALA A 436 19.09 4.59 -21.35
N LYS A 437 19.71 5.64 -20.82
CA LYS A 437 19.60 6.99 -21.38
C LYS A 437 20.97 7.64 -21.46
N CYS A 438 21.14 8.53 -22.42
CA CYS A 438 22.33 9.37 -22.48
C CYS A 438 21.99 10.78 -22.94
N TYR A 439 22.71 11.77 -22.45
CA TYR A 439 22.62 13.16 -22.92
C TYR A 439 22.86 13.24 -24.43
N LYS A 440 22.14 14.11 -25.14
CA LYS A 440 22.28 14.28 -26.60
C LYS A 440 23.70 14.69 -27.01
N GLU A 441 24.39 15.43 -26.14
CA GLU A 441 25.77 15.87 -26.32
C GLU A 441 26.79 14.73 -26.14
N ASN A 442 26.41 13.64 -25.45
CA ASN A 442 27.31 12.51 -25.17
C ASN A 442 27.31 11.49 -26.33
N VAL A 443 27.89 11.90 -27.45
CA VAL A 443 28.02 11.09 -28.67
C VAL A 443 28.74 9.74 -28.42
N ARG A 444 29.70 9.72 -27.47
CA ARG A 444 30.45 8.50 -27.11
C ARG A 444 29.57 7.46 -26.42
N SER A 445 28.74 7.90 -25.47
CA SER A 445 27.78 7.01 -24.79
C SER A 445 26.76 6.47 -25.78
N ARG A 446 26.14 7.34 -26.60
CA ARG A 446 25.21 6.91 -27.66
C ARG A 446 25.83 5.84 -28.58
N ARG A 447 27.07 6.04 -29.04
CA ARG A 447 27.77 5.05 -29.87
C ARG A 447 27.99 3.73 -29.13
N SER A 448 28.36 3.80 -27.84
CA SER A 448 28.61 2.61 -27.02
C SER A 448 27.34 1.79 -26.83
N LEU A 449 26.22 2.42 -26.49
CA LEU A 449 24.90 1.78 -26.34
C LEU A 449 24.45 1.09 -27.65
N LEU A 450 24.51 1.82 -28.78
CA LEU A 450 24.18 1.27 -30.09
C LEU A 450 25.08 0.08 -30.46
N SER A 451 26.39 0.20 -30.20
CA SER A 451 27.35 -0.87 -30.51
C SER A 451 27.21 -2.11 -29.61
N ALA A 452 26.60 -1.96 -28.43
CA ALA A 452 26.24 -3.04 -27.52
C ALA A 452 24.89 -3.71 -27.87
N GLY A 453 24.29 -3.31 -28.99
CA GLY A 453 23.03 -3.88 -29.50
C GLY A 453 21.77 -3.24 -28.92
N MET A 454 21.87 -2.14 -28.17
CA MET A 454 20.68 -1.42 -27.72
C MET A 454 20.06 -0.63 -28.89
N LYS A 455 18.72 -0.53 -28.91
CA LYS A 455 17.97 0.26 -29.90
C LYS A 455 17.46 1.53 -29.27
N GLU A 456 17.61 2.64 -29.98
CA GLU A 456 16.97 3.91 -29.62
C GLU A 456 15.44 3.73 -29.66
N CYS A 457 14.75 4.15 -28.61
CA CYS A 457 13.30 3.98 -28.45
C CYS A 457 12.56 5.28 -28.18
N GLY A 458 13.27 6.40 -28.06
CA GLY A 458 12.69 7.73 -27.88
C GLY A 458 13.75 8.79 -27.58
N GLU A 459 13.31 10.04 -27.51
CA GLU A 459 14.12 11.16 -27.07
C GLU A 459 13.24 12.22 -26.39
N ASP A 460 13.83 13.03 -25.51
CA ASP A 460 13.24 14.27 -25.01
C ASP A 460 14.13 15.47 -25.35
N ALA A 461 13.99 16.61 -24.66
CA ALA A 461 14.82 17.78 -24.88
C ALA A 461 16.32 17.58 -24.52
N LYS A 462 16.62 16.66 -23.60
CA LYS A 462 17.95 16.45 -22.98
C LYS A 462 18.58 15.09 -23.31
N PHE A 463 17.77 14.04 -23.45
CA PHE A 463 18.22 12.65 -23.50
C PHE A 463 17.77 11.92 -24.77
N TYR A 464 18.60 10.97 -25.19
CA TYR A 464 18.19 9.82 -25.99
C TYR A 464 17.89 8.65 -25.07
N PHE A 465 16.83 7.89 -25.35
CA PHE A 465 16.43 6.69 -24.62
C PHE A 465 16.68 5.44 -25.46
N PHE A 466 17.17 4.39 -24.81
CA PHE A 466 17.53 3.11 -25.42
C PHE A 466 16.91 1.96 -24.66
N ARG A 467 16.63 0.88 -25.38
CA ARG A 467 16.20 -0.40 -24.81
C ARG A 467 16.94 -1.57 -25.43
N LYS A 468 17.05 -2.64 -24.67
CA LYS A 468 17.52 -3.95 -25.13
C LYS A 468 16.68 -5.05 -24.48
N THR A 469 16.37 -6.08 -25.25
CA THR A 469 15.73 -7.31 -24.77
C THR A 469 16.62 -8.50 -25.11
N ALA A 470 16.38 -9.66 -24.51
CA ALA A 470 17.19 -10.87 -24.75
C ALA A 470 17.20 -11.34 -26.22
N ALA A 471 16.21 -10.94 -27.03
CA ALA A 471 16.11 -11.28 -28.45
C ALA A 471 16.99 -10.40 -29.37
N MET A 472 17.59 -9.34 -28.82
CA MET A 472 18.45 -8.38 -29.54
C MET A 472 19.92 -8.64 -29.27
#